data_AF-A0AAD8JDN5-F1
#
_entry.id   AF-A0AAD8JDN5-F1
#
_cell.length_a   1.000
_cell.length_b   1.000
_cell.length_c   1.000
_cell.angle_alpha   90.00
_cell.angle_beta   90.00
_cell.angle_gamma   90.00
#
_symmetry.space_group_name_H-M   'P 1'
#
loop_
_entity.id
_entity.type
_entity.pdbx_description
1 polymer ?
#
loop_
_entity_poly.entity_id
_entity_poly.type
_entity_poly.pdbx_seq_one_letter_code
_entity_poly.pdbx_strand_id
1 'polypeptide(L)'
;MAASMSAFLRRSCHIRSSLSIIRRSLSSPAAVVDDPPQDYVLVEERGNSRTAILNRPSTLNALNTSMGSTLKKLYESWEENPDIGLVVLKGRGRAFCAGGDIVGVRRLITKGDLEAIKDMLRTVYSFIYLVGTYVKPHVALLNGITMGGGAGVSIPGTFRVATDKTVFAIPETLIGYHPDAGASFHLSRLSGRLGEYLALTGGTLNGAEMSACGLATHYSLHAKLPLIEEQIGKLDTDDPSVVKASLEEYSDPIYTDNTSIIQRTETIDRCFGHDTVEEIVDSLENEAARTRDPWCISTLKRLHEASPLSLKVALRSIREGRFQTLGQCLIREYRMSLQGMSKQITNDFCEGVRARLVDKDFAPKWDPPSLEQVSNDMVDQYFSPLDENLGPELELPTTTSGGTRITNQSGLK
;
A
#
# COMPACT_ATOMS: atom_id res chain seq x y z
N MET A 1 22.53 -40.64 50.17
CA MET A 1 23.69 -39.81 49.77
C MET A 1 23.42 -39.33 48.36
N ALA A 2 22.83 -38.15 48.24
CA ALA A 2 23.53 -36.88 47.96
C ALA A 2 23.47 -36.63 46.43
N ALA A 3 22.49 -35.84 45.99
CA ALA A 3 22.62 -34.38 45.76
C ALA A 3 23.48 -34.13 44.52
N SER A 4 22.94 -33.71 43.37
CA SER A 4 22.69 -32.30 42.98
C SER A 4 22.57 -32.39 41.43
N MET A 5 21.61 -31.88 40.67
CA MET A 5 21.19 -30.49 40.50
C MET A 5 20.00 -30.56 39.52
N SER A 6 18.78 -30.27 39.97
CA SER A 6 17.57 -30.23 39.13
C SER A 6 16.79 -28.98 39.48
N ALA A 7 17.24 -27.85 38.96
CA ALA A 7 16.53 -26.58 39.05
C ALA A 7 16.95 -25.69 37.89
N PHE A 8 16.42 -25.93 36.68
CA PHE A 8 16.31 -24.91 35.62
C PHE A 8 15.37 -25.43 34.51
N LEU A 9 14.07 -25.50 34.82
CA LEU A 9 13.01 -25.76 33.84
C LEU A 9 11.86 -24.81 34.15
N ARG A 10 12.02 -23.55 33.72
CA ARG A 10 10.95 -22.55 33.54
C ARG A 10 11.56 -21.30 32.92
N ARG A 11 11.62 -21.25 31.59
CA ARG A 11 11.57 -20.06 30.72
C ARG A 11 12.05 -20.46 29.32
N SER A 12 11.12 -20.71 28.42
CA SER A 12 11.32 -20.71 26.96
C SER A 12 9.95 -20.39 26.38
N CYS A 13 9.64 -19.11 26.24
CA CYS A 13 9.78 -18.37 24.99
C CYS A 13 8.84 -18.94 23.91
N HIS A 14 7.60 -18.47 23.92
CA HIS A 14 6.66 -18.66 22.83
C HIS A 14 7.02 -17.69 21.69
N ILE A 15 7.88 -18.13 20.78
CA ILE A 15 8.02 -17.51 19.46
C ILE A 15 6.84 -18.04 18.62
N ARG A 16 5.79 -17.23 18.46
CA ARG A 16 4.70 -17.50 17.51
C ARG A 16 5.03 -16.82 16.19
N SER A 17 5.22 -17.65 15.16
CA SER A 17 5.45 -17.27 13.77
C SER A 17 4.32 -16.40 13.20
N SER A 18 4.69 -15.40 12.42
CA SER A 18 3.84 -14.39 11.74
C SER A 18 2.75 -14.94 10.79
N LEU A 19 2.69 -16.26 10.58
CA LEU A 19 1.59 -16.94 9.88
C LEU A 19 0.28 -16.97 10.69
N SER A 20 0.30 -16.68 12.00
CA SER A 20 -0.91 -16.69 12.83
C SER A 20 -1.78 -15.44 12.72
N ILE A 21 -1.27 -14.33 12.17
CA ILE A 21 -2.04 -13.07 12.05
C ILE A 21 -3.11 -13.17 10.96
N ILE A 22 -2.92 -14.04 9.96
CA ILE A 22 -3.94 -14.38 8.96
C ILE A 22 -4.96 -15.40 9.51
N ARG A 23 -4.65 -16.12 10.60
CA ARG A 23 -5.33 -17.37 10.98
C ARG A 23 -6.44 -17.24 12.04
N ARG A 24 -6.72 -16.05 12.59
CA ARG A 24 -7.79 -15.84 13.60
C ARG A 24 -8.54 -14.53 13.37
N SER A 25 -9.42 -14.51 12.39
CA SER A 25 -10.53 -13.56 12.31
C SER A 25 -11.48 -14.07 11.24
N LEU A 26 -12.78 -14.11 11.55
CA LEU A 26 -13.93 -14.49 10.71
C LEU A 26 -14.42 -15.93 10.91
N SER A 27 -15.21 -16.11 11.96
CA SER A 27 -16.23 -17.16 12.04
C SER A 27 -17.57 -16.65 11.47
N SER A 28 -18.13 -17.44 10.56
CA SER A 28 -19.48 -17.44 9.95
C SER A 28 -19.84 -16.40 8.86
N PRO A 29 -20.53 -16.85 7.78
CA PRO A 29 -20.98 -15.99 6.69
C PRO A 29 -22.32 -15.35 7.05
N ALA A 30 -22.28 -14.14 7.59
CA ALA A 30 -23.43 -13.25 7.49
C ALA A 30 -23.38 -12.59 6.11
N ALA A 31 -24.53 -12.57 5.41
CA ALA A 31 -24.67 -11.90 4.12
C ALA A 31 -24.06 -10.49 4.19
N VAL A 32 -23.20 -10.17 3.21
CA VAL A 32 -22.62 -8.83 3.06
C VAL A 32 -23.77 -7.90 2.70
N VAL A 33 -24.32 -7.22 3.70
CA VAL A 33 -25.18 -6.07 3.48
C VAL A 33 -24.25 -4.93 3.09
N ASP A 34 -24.24 -4.58 1.80
CA ASP A 34 -23.61 -3.34 1.35
C ASP A 34 -24.32 -2.18 2.07
N ASP A 35 -23.57 -1.37 2.82
CA ASP A 35 -24.11 -0.12 3.37
C ASP A 35 -24.62 0.74 2.19
N PRO A 36 -25.71 1.50 2.33
CA PRO A 36 -26.21 2.33 1.24
C PRO A 36 -25.10 3.29 0.74
N PRO A 37 -24.98 3.53 -0.59
CA PRO A 37 -23.87 4.27 -1.19
C PRO A 37 -23.58 5.66 -0.63
N GLN A 38 -24.54 6.28 0.06
CA GLN A 38 -24.40 7.61 0.65
C GLN A 38 -23.54 7.62 1.93
N ASP A 39 -23.27 6.48 2.55
CA ASP A 39 -22.55 6.41 3.83
C ASP A 39 -21.08 5.94 3.70
N TYR A 40 -20.55 5.66 2.50
CA TYR A 40 -19.20 5.10 2.35
C TYR A 40 -18.05 6.05 2.68
N VAL A 41 -18.28 7.36 2.61
CA VAL A 41 -17.33 8.40 3.02
C VAL A 41 -18.09 9.41 3.88
N LEU A 42 -17.74 9.49 5.16
CA LEU A 42 -18.32 10.48 6.07
C LEU A 42 -17.44 11.74 6.09
N VAL A 43 -18.05 12.87 6.43
CA VAL A 43 -17.36 14.15 6.58
C VAL A 43 -17.56 14.66 8.01
N GLU A 44 -16.46 15.03 8.66
CA GLU A 44 -16.47 15.81 9.91
C GLU A 44 -15.88 17.19 9.65
N GLU A 45 -16.54 18.23 10.15
CA GLU A 45 -16.13 19.63 10.03
C GLU A 45 -15.72 20.18 11.41
N ARG A 46 -14.52 20.73 11.51
CA ARG A 46 -14.02 21.35 12.74
C ARG A 46 -13.20 22.59 12.38
N GLY A 47 -13.79 23.77 12.61
CA GLY A 47 -13.17 25.03 12.23
C GLY A 47 -12.70 25.00 10.78
N ASN A 48 -11.40 25.25 10.60
CA ASN A 48 -10.70 25.32 9.32
C ASN A 48 -10.24 23.94 8.79
N SER A 49 -10.51 22.86 9.52
CA SER A 49 -10.21 21.48 9.12
C SER A 49 -11.43 20.77 8.53
N ARG A 50 -11.20 19.94 7.49
CA ARG A 50 -12.16 18.96 6.99
C ARG A 50 -11.60 17.55 7.08
N THR A 51 -12.37 16.64 7.66
CA THR A 51 -11.97 15.23 7.78
C THR A 51 -12.86 14.35 6.91
N ALA A 52 -12.26 13.66 5.94
CA ALA A 52 -12.87 12.55 5.21
C ALA A 52 -12.65 11.24 5.97
N ILE A 53 -13.71 10.45 6.16
CA ILE A 53 -13.67 9.19 6.89
C ILE A 53 -14.11 8.06 5.98
N LEU A 54 -13.20 7.15 5.67
CA LEU A 54 -13.51 5.92 4.95
C LEU A 54 -14.39 5.03 5.84
N ASN A 55 -15.63 4.79 5.42
CA ASN A 55 -16.66 4.12 6.23
C ASN A 55 -17.22 2.88 5.51
N ARG A 56 -16.34 1.89 5.30
CA ARG A 56 -16.71 0.52 4.91
C ARG A 56 -16.00 -0.49 5.83
N PRO A 57 -16.22 -0.45 7.16
CA PRO A 57 -15.46 -1.26 8.11
C PRO A 57 -15.62 -2.77 7.89
N SER A 58 -16.74 -3.21 7.32
CA SER A 58 -17.02 -4.62 6.96
C SER A 58 -16.04 -5.17 5.92
N THR A 59 -15.54 -4.32 5.02
CA THR A 59 -14.55 -4.66 3.98
C THR A 59 -13.20 -4.00 4.23
N LEU A 60 -12.92 -3.59 5.48
CA LEU A 60 -11.67 -2.93 5.87
C LEU A 60 -11.37 -1.66 5.08
N ASN A 61 -12.43 -0.90 4.78
CA ASN A 61 -12.37 0.37 4.06
C ASN A 61 -11.76 0.23 2.66
N ALA A 62 -11.96 -0.93 2.00
CA ALA A 62 -11.52 -1.13 0.63
C ALA A 62 -12.17 -0.11 -0.33
N LEU A 63 -11.35 0.54 -1.16
CA LEU A 63 -11.76 1.59 -2.09
C LEU A 63 -12.54 1.01 -3.28
N ASN A 64 -13.70 1.59 -3.55
CA ASN A 64 -14.46 1.34 -4.78
C ASN A 64 -14.65 2.66 -5.57
N THR A 65 -15.22 2.57 -6.77
CA THR A 65 -15.45 3.75 -7.64
C THR A 65 -16.27 4.85 -6.97
N SER A 66 -17.27 4.48 -6.16
CA SER A 66 -18.12 5.44 -5.45
C SER A 66 -17.33 6.23 -4.42
N MET A 67 -16.52 5.56 -3.59
CA MET A 67 -15.64 6.22 -2.63
C MET A 67 -14.62 7.12 -3.32
N GLY A 68 -13.94 6.64 -4.36
CA GLY A 68 -12.98 7.44 -5.12
C GLY A 68 -13.61 8.69 -5.72
N SER A 69 -14.81 8.56 -6.28
CA SER A 69 -15.56 9.69 -6.86
C SER A 69 -15.97 10.71 -5.80
N THR A 70 -16.45 10.25 -4.64
CA THR A 70 -16.84 11.12 -3.52
C THR A 70 -15.63 11.85 -2.96
N LEU A 71 -14.53 11.14 -2.69
CA LEU A 71 -13.29 11.73 -2.19
C LEU A 71 -12.74 12.78 -3.15
N LYS A 72 -12.71 12.49 -4.46
CA LYS A 72 -12.26 13.44 -5.48
C LYS A 72 -13.08 14.72 -5.44
N LYS A 73 -14.42 14.61 -5.46
CA LYS A 73 -15.32 15.78 -5.40
C LYS A 73 -15.14 16.60 -4.12
N LEU A 74 -15.00 15.94 -2.97
CA LEU A 74 -14.76 16.61 -1.70
C LEU A 74 -13.44 17.38 -1.72
N TYR A 75 -12.35 16.73 -2.16
CA TYR A 75 -11.04 17.36 -2.17
C TYR A 75 -10.94 18.51 -3.17
N GLU A 76 -11.52 18.37 -4.36
CA GLU A 76 -11.62 19.48 -5.34
C GLU A 76 -12.40 20.66 -4.74
N SER A 77 -13.53 20.40 -4.07
CA SER A 77 -14.32 21.44 -3.42
C SER A 77 -13.60 22.10 -2.23
N TRP A 78 -12.85 21.32 -1.45
CA TRP A 78 -12.12 21.83 -0.29
C TRP A 78 -10.87 22.61 -0.68
N GLU A 79 -10.26 22.28 -1.82
CA GLU A 79 -9.09 22.99 -2.34
C GLU A 79 -9.42 24.45 -2.65
N GLU A 80 -10.57 24.70 -3.29
CA GLU A 80 -11.03 26.04 -3.70
C GLU A 80 -11.64 26.87 -2.57
N ASN A 81 -11.93 26.28 -1.40
CA ASN A 81 -12.60 26.97 -0.31
C ASN A 81 -11.59 27.68 0.64
N PRO A 82 -11.56 29.02 0.74
CA PRO A 82 -10.62 29.74 1.59
C PRO A 82 -10.83 29.50 3.10
N ASP A 83 -12.02 29.05 3.52
CA ASP A 83 -12.32 28.74 4.93
C ASP A 83 -11.78 27.37 5.38
N ILE A 84 -11.15 26.62 4.47
CA ILE A 84 -10.52 25.33 4.74
C ILE A 84 -9.02 25.48 4.51
N GLY A 85 -8.21 25.25 5.54
CA GLY A 85 -6.75 25.32 5.46
C GLY A 85 -6.08 23.96 5.54
N LEU A 86 -6.74 22.92 6.04
CA LEU A 86 -6.18 21.56 6.01
C LEU A 86 -7.24 20.47 5.91
N VAL A 87 -6.83 19.33 5.33
CA VAL A 87 -7.69 18.16 5.14
C VAL A 87 -7.10 16.93 5.83
N VAL A 88 -7.96 16.12 6.42
CA VAL A 88 -7.60 14.90 7.14
C VAL A 88 -8.28 13.70 6.48
N LEU A 89 -7.53 12.62 6.29
CA LEU A 89 -8.07 11.33 5.86
C LEU A 89 -7.88 10.29 6.96
N LYS A 90 -8.96 9.65 7.41
CA LYS A 90 -8.92 8.54 8.38
C LYS A 90 -9.87 7.41 7.98
N GLY A 91 -9.65 6.22 8.53
CA GLY A 91 -10.54 5.07 8.36
C GLY A 91 -11.37 4.80 9.60
N ARG A 92 -12.62 4.35 9.42
CA ARG A 92 -13.46 3.88 10.52
C ARG A 92 -13.11 2.43 10.87
N GLY A 93 -13.05 2.13 12.17
CA GLY A 93 -12.88 0.77 12.68
C GLY A 93 -11.42 0.33 12.76
N ARG A 94 -11.13 -0.91 12.36
CA ARG A 94 -9.82 -1.57 12.58
C ARG A 94 -8.79 -1.36 11.47
N ALA A 95 -9.17 -0.68 10.38
CA ALA A 95 -8.32 -0.44 9.23
C ALA A 95 -8.39 1.04 8.85
N PHE A 96 -7.26 1.58 8.38
CA PHE A 96 -7.29 2.81 7.63
C PHE A 96 -7.92 2.53 6.26
N CYS A 97 -7.26 1.70 5.46
CA CYS A 97 -7.72 1.24 4.15
C CYS A 97 -6.93 0.00 3.72
N ALA A 98 -7.62 -1.11 3.41
CA ALA A 98 -7.00 -2.36 2.99
C ALA A 98 -6.80 -2.52 1.47
N GLY A 99 -6.82 -1.41 0.71
CA GLY A 99 -6.58 -1.41 -0.73
C GLY A 99 -7.85 -1.18 -1.56
N GLY A 100 -7.85 -1.62 -2.81
CA GLY A 100 -9.03 -1.57 -3.68
C GLY A 100 -10.01 -2.73 -3.45
N ASP A 101 -11.26 -2.57 -3.87
CA ASP A 101 -12.29 -3.62 -3.87
C ASP A 101 -12.05 -4.64 -5.00
N ILE A 102 -10.93 -5.38 -4.88
CA ILE A 102 -10.45 -6.32 -5.90
C ILE A 102 -11.37 -7.53 -6.11
N VAL A 103 -12.20 -7.88 -5.12
CA VAL A 103 -13.28 -8.86 -5.29
C VAL A 103 -14.36 -8.31 -6.22
N GLY A 104 -14.73 -7.03 -6.03
CA GLY A 104 -15.59 -6.30 -6.95
C GLY A 104 -15.01 -6.24 -8.36
N VAL A 105 -13.72 -5.93 -8.51
CA VAL A 105 -13.03 -5.89 -9.81
C VAL A 105 -13.04 -7.25 -10.49
N ARG A 106 -12.69 -8.34 -9.80
CA ARG A 106 -12.76 -9.69 -10.36
C ARG A 106 -14.17 -10.02 -10.88
N ARG A 107 -15.21 -9.58 -10.17
CA ARG A 107 -16.61 -9.76 -10.60
C ARG A 107 -16.90 -8.98 -11.88
N LEU A 108 -16.39 -7.76 -12.03
CA LEU A 108 -16.52 -6.97 -13.27
C LEU A 108 -15.79 -7.65 -14.44
N ILE A 109 -14.55 -8.11 -14.21
CA ILE A 109 -13.78 -8.86 -15.21
C ILE A 109 -14.52 -10.12 -15.66
N THR A 110 -15.13 -10.86 -14.72
CA THR A 110 -15.90 -12.07 -15.04
C THR A 110 -17.15 -11.77 -15.87
N LYS A 111 -17.74 -10.58 -15.69
CA LYS A 111 -18.89 -10.10 -16.48
C LYS A 111 -18.48 -9.47 -17.82
N GLY A 112 -17.20 -9.26 -18.08
CA GLY A 112 -16.71 -8.55 -19.26
C GLY A 112 -16.96 -7.04 -19.21
N ASP A 113 -17.17 -6.47 -18.03
CA ASP A 113 -17.46 -5.05 -17.85
C ASP A 113 -16.16 -4.23 -17.72
N LEU A 114 -15.46 -4.11 -18.86
CA LEU A 114 -14.17 -3.44 -18.94
C LEU A 114 -14.28 -1.93 -18.66
N GLU A 115 -15.38 -1.28 -19.05
CA GLU A 115 -15.57 0.15 -18.82
C GLU A 115 -15.69 0.48 -17.33
N ALA A 116 -16.41 -0.33 -16.55
CA ALA A 116 -16.46 -0.13 -15.10
C ALA A 116 -15.09 -0.26 -14.41
N ILE A 117 -14.19 -1.10 -14.95
CA ILE A 117 -12.81 -1.25 -14.45
C ILE A 117 -11.99 -0.01 -14.80
N LYS A 118 -12.06 0.45 -16.05
CA LYS A 118 -11.40 1.70 -16.50
C LYS A 118 -11.85 2.88 -15.65
N ASP A 119 -13.14 3.02 -15.43
CA ASP A 119 -13.70 4.10 -14.61
C ASP A 119 -13.23 4.04 -13.16
N MET A 120 -13.16 2.84 -12.57
CA MET A 120 -12.64 2.67 -11.22
C MET A 120 -11.17 3.10 -11.13
N LEU A 121 -10.31 2.56 -12.01
CA LEU A 121 -8.87 2.85 -12.00
C LEU A 121 -8.60 4.33 -12.28
N ARG A 122 -9.25 4.91 -13.30
CA ARG A 122 -9.14 6.33 -13.63
C ARG A 122 -9.53 7.20 -12.44
N THR A 123 -10.69 6.92 -11.84
CA THR A 123 -11.19 7.70 -10.69
C THR A 123 -10.22 7.65 -9.52
N VAL A 124 -9.76 6.45 -9.13
CA VAL A 124 -8.88 6.27 -7.98
C VAL A 124 -7.50 6.88 -8.25
N TYR A 125 -6.92 6.68 -9.43
CA TYR A 125 -5.58 7.20 -9.73
C TYR A 125 -5.57 8.72 -9.90
N SER A 126 -6.62 9.30 -10.48
CA SER A 126 -6.79 10.76 -10.50
C SER A 126 -6.91 11.33 -9.08
N PHE A 127 -7.59 10.63 -8.16
CA PHE A 127 -7.65 11.06 -6.76
C PHE A 127 -6.28 10.93 -6.06
N ILE A 128 -5.54 9.86 -6.30
CA ILE A 128 -4.18 9.68 -5.76
C ILE A 128 -3.25 10.79 -6.25
N TYR A 129 -3.32 11.14 -7.53
CA TYR A 129 -2.58 12.26 -8.09
C TYR A 129 -2.98 13.57 -7.41
N LEU A 130 -4.29 13.83 -7.23
CA LEU A 130 -4.80 15.00 -6.52
C LEU A 130 -4.23 15.09 -5.10
N VAL A 131 -4.21 14.00 -4.33
CA VAL A 131 -3.60 13.95 -2.99
C VAL A 131 -2.10 14.29 -3.05
N GLY A 132 -1.38 13.78 -4.06
CA GLY A 132 0.06 14.03 -4.23
C GLY A 132 0.41 15.45 -4.73
N THR A 133 -0.54 16.16 -5.32
CA THR A 133 -0.38 17.53 -5.82
C THR A 133 -1.26 18.55 -5.10
N TYR A 134 -1.84 18.16 -3.96
CA TYR A 134 -2.79 18.97 -3.21
C TYR A 134 -2.11 20.22 -2.65
N VAL A 135 -2.73 21.39 -2.79
CA VAL A 135 -2.08 22.66 -2.42
C VAL A 135 -2.16 22.98 -0.92
N LYS A 136 -3.07 22.30 -0.19
CA LYS A 136 -3.26 22.46 1.26
C LYS A 136 -2.65 21.28 2.02
N PRO A 137 -2.24 21.45 3.29
CA PRO A 137 -1.84 20.35 4.15
C PRO A 137 -2.83 19.18 4.14
N HIS A 138 -2.36 18.01 3.71
CA HIS A 138 -3.07 16.75 3.81
C HIS A 138 -2.50 15.89 4.93
N VAL A 139 -3.32 15.47 5.89
CA VAL A 139 -2.94 14.60 7.01
C VAL A 139 -3.64 13.25 6.90
N ALA A 140 -2.89 12.18 6.70
CA ALA A 140 -3.41 10.81 6.78
C ALA A 140 -3.16 10.22 8.17
N LEU A 141 -4.23 9.77 8.83
CA LEU A 141 -4.17 9.06 10.12
C LEU A 141 -4.20 7.54 9.88
N LEU A 142 -3.03 6.91 9.84
CA LEU A 142 -2.84 5.53 9.39
C LEU A 142 -3.10 4.51 10.51
N ASN A 143 -4.25 4.60 11.19
CA ASN A 143 -4.58 3.70 12.29
C ASN A 143 -5.14 2.35 11.79
N GLY A 144 -4.31 1.30 11.86
CA GLY A 144 -4.69 -0.06 11.44
C GLY A 144 -4.08 -0.47 10.10
N ILE A 145 -4.76 -1.37 9.38
CA ILE A 145 -4.33 -1.87 8.08
C ILE A 145 -4.30 -0.72 7.05
N THR A 146 -3.15 -0.57 6.37
CA THR A 146 -2.88 0.40 5.29
C THR A 146 -2.19 -0.33 4.14
N MET A 147 -2.94 -0.83 3.17
CA MET A 147 -2.39 -1.69 2.11
C MET A 147 -2.80 -1.22 0.72
N GLY A 148 -1.95 -1.47 -0.29
CA GLY A 148 -2.24 -1.21 -1.71
C GLY A 148 -2.78 0.19 -1.98
N GLY A 149 -3.98 0.28 -2.57
CA GLY A 149 -4.67 1.56 -2.77
C GLY A 149 -4.83 2.44 -1.52
N GLY A 150 -4.83 1.87 -0.30
CA GLY A 150 -4.77 2.62 0.95
C GLY A 150 -3.46 3.39 1.12
N ALA A 151 -2.34 2.79 0.72
CA ALA A 151 -1.07 3.50 0.59
C ALA A 151 -1.17 4.62 -0.47
N GLY A 152 -1.79 4.33 -1.61
CA GLY A 152 -1.96 5.31 -2.69
C GLY A 152 -2.71 6.58 -2.25
N VAL A 153 -3.81 6.44 -1.52
CA VAL A 153 -4.61 7.61 -1.07
C VAL A 153 -4.02 8.35 0.14
N SER A 154 -2.85 7.93 0.65
CA SER A 154 -2.27 8.52 1.86
C SER A 154 -0.81 8.94 1.71
N ILE A 155 0.02 8.10 1.10
CA ILE A 155 1.47 8.29 1.06
C ILE A 155 1.91 9.53 0.27
N PRO A 156 1.31 9.84 -0.89
CA PRO A 156 1.66 11.04 -1.64
C PRO A 156 1.35 12.37 -0.94
N GLY A 157 0.48 12.38 0.08
CA GLY A 157 0.07 13.60 0.78
C GLY A 157 1.16 14.21 1.66
N THR A 158 0.86 15.32 2.35
CA THR A 158 1.84 16.08 3.14
C THR A 158 2.33 15.33 4.38
N PHE A 159 1.40 14.86 5.22
CA PHE A 159 1.68 14.23 6.52
C PHE A 159 1.02 12.87 6.65
N ARG A 160 1.74 11.93 7.26
CA ARG A 160 1.35 10.54 7.45
C ARG A 160 1.65 10.17 8.89
N VAL A 161 0.62 10.08 9.71
CA VAL A 161 0.72 9.74 11.13
C VAL A 161 0.49 8.24 11.27
N ALA A 162 1.57 7.49 11.46
CA ALA A 162 1.49 6.08 11.80
C ALA A 162 1.26 5.88 13.31
N THR A 163 0.75 4.71 13.66
CA THR A 163 0.43 4.30 15.03
C THR A 163 1.00 2.93 15.34
N ASP A 164 0.98 2.54 16.62
CA ASP A 164 1.30 1.18 17.07
C ASP A 164 0.37 0.11 16.48
N LYS A 165 -0.77 0.51 15.92
CA LYS A 165 -1.72 -0.37 15.22
C LYS A 165 -1.49 -0.43 13.71
N THR A 166 -0.64 0.42 13.14
CA THR A 166 -0.43 0.47 11.70
C THR A 166 0.19 -0.82 11.19
N VAL A 167 -0.41 -1.38 10.14
CA VAL A 167 0.15 -2.52 9.40
C VAL A 167 0.15 -2.16 7.92
N PHE A 168 1.33 -1.83 7.41
CA PHE A 168 1.54 -1.46 6.01
C PHE A 168 2.04 -2.64 5.20
N ALA A 169 1.50 -2.83 3.99
CA ALA A 169 2.02 -3.79 3.02
C ALA A 169 1.56 -3.46 1.60
N ILE A 170 2.30 -3.97 0.61
CA ILE A 170 1.98 -3.91 -0.82
C ILE A 170 1.98 -5.36 -1.33
N PRO A 171 0.91 -6.14 -1.03
CA PRO A 171 0.86 -7.59 -1.26
C PRO A 171 0.35 -8.01 -2.66
N GLU A 172 0.36 -7.11 -3.64
CA GLU A 172 -0.27 -7.27 -4.95
C GLU A 172 0.29 -8.46 -5.73
N THR A 173 1.60 -8.74 -5.63
CA THR A 173 2.23 -9.90 -6.31
C THR A 173 1.65 -11.24 -5.86
N LEU A 174 1.14 -11.31 -4.62
CA LEU A 174 0.54 -12.50 -4.04
C LEU A 174 -0.87 -12.78 -4.60
N ILE A 175 -1.52 -11.80 -5.20
CA ILE A 175 -2.84 -11.93 -5.84
C ILE A 175 -2.76 -11.91 -7.37
N GLY A 176 -1.56 -12.07 -7.94
CA GLY A 176 -1.38 -12.05 -9.40
C GLY A 176 -1.50 -10.65 -10.00
N TYR A 177 -1.11 -9.63 -9.24
CA TYR A 177 -1.18 -8.23 -9.63
C TYR A 177 0.16 -7.53 -9.41
N HIS A 178 0.33 -6.34 -9.98
CA HIS A 178 1.53 -5.53 -9.74
C HIS A 178 1.28 -4.49 -8.65
N PRO A 179 2.32 -4.06 -7.92
CA PRO A 179 2.26 -2.86 -7.10
C PRO A 179 1.76 -1.67 -7.93
N ASP A 180 0.67 -1.06 -7.49
CA ASP A 180 -0.04 -0.02 -8.22
C ASP A 180 -0.31 1.21 -7.33
N ALA A 181 -1.20 2.11 -7.74
CA ALA A 181 -1.65 3.24 -6.92
C ALA A 181 -0.50 4.15 -6.39
N GLY A 182 0.56 4.32 -7.17
CA GLY A 182 1.76 5.08 -6.84
C GLY A 182 2.81 4.29 -6.07
N ALA A 183 2.66 2.98 -5.88
CA ALA A 183 3.65 2.12 -5.23
C ALA A 183 5.02 2.19 -5.88
N SER A 184 5.09 2.20 -7.21
CA SER A 184 6.37 2.35 -7.92
C SER A 184 7.02 3.70 -7.69
N PHE A 185 6.27 4.72 -7.28
CA PHE A 185 6.82 6.02 -6.89
C PHE A 185 7.39 6.00 -5.47
N HIS A 186 6.59 5.62 -4.47
CA HIS A 186 7.03 5.75 -3.08
C HIS A 186 7.97 4.64 -2.62
N LEU A 187 7.81 3.40 -3.10
CA LEU A 187 8.73 2.31 -2.75
C LEU A 187 10.11 2.49 -3.37
N SER A 188 10.19 2.98 -4.62
CA SER A 188 11.48 3.17 -5.32
C SER A 188 12.38 4.24 -4.71
N ARG A 189 11.83 5.08 -3.82
CA ARG A 189 12.53 6.14 -3.09
C ARG A 189 12.99 5.73 -1.70
N LEU A 190 12.64 4.53 -1.25
CA LEU A 190 13.17 4.00 0.00
C LEU A 190 14.66 3.73 -0.14
N SER A 191 15.37 3.85 0.99
CA SER A 191 16.80 3.61 1.04
C SER A 191 17.15 2.19 0.60
N GLY A 192 18.25 2.06 -0.15
CA GLY A 192 18.76 0.77 -0.61
C GLY A 192 17.76 0.04 -1.52
N ARG A 193 17.49 -1.22 -1.16
CA ARG A 193 16.60 -2.16 -1.86
C ARG A 193 15.34 -2.54 -1.07
N LEU A 194 14.99 -1.75 -0.06
CA LEU A 194 13.80 -2.00 0.75
C LEU A 194 12.52 -1.93 -0.09
N GLY A 195 12.46 -1.04 -1.08
CA GLY A 195 11.33 -0.91 -2.00
C GLY A 195 11.09 -2.18 -2.81
N GLU A 196 12.15 -2.73 -3.42
CA GLU A 196 12.12 -3.98 -4.17
C GLU A 196 11.70 -5.16 -3.26
N TYR A 197 12.23 -5.24 -2.03
CA TYR A 197 11.79 -6.26 -1.04
C TYR A 197 10.29 -6.18 -0.74
N LEU A 198 9.77 -4.98 -0.43
CA LEU A 198 8.36 -4.79 -0.07
C LEU A 198 7.44 -5.13 -1.25
N ALA A 199 7.79 -4.64 -2.44
CA ALA A 199 7.02 -4.85 -3.66
C ALA A 199 6.94 -6.32 -4.09
N LEU A 200 8.05 -7.06 -4.01
CA LEU A 200 8.09 -8.45 -4.45
C LEU A 200 7.45 -9.40 -3.45
N THR A 201 7.67 -9.17 -2.16
CA THR A 201 7.33 -10.14 -1.12
C THR A 201 5.98 -9.89 -0.44
N GLY A 202 5.42 -8.68 -0.56
CA GLY A 202 4.28 -8.26 0.25
C GLY A 202 4.62 -8.19 1.74
N GLY A 203 5.89 -7.99 2.08
CA GLY A 203 6.37 -7.86 3.45
C GLY A 203 5.65 -6.74 4.20
N THR A 204 5.37 -6.95 5.48
CA THR A 204 4.66 -5.97 6.32
C THR A 204 5.62 -5.07 7.07
N LEU A 205 5.26 -3.80 7.20
CA LEU A 205 5.86 -2.84 8.13
C LEU A 205 4.86 -2.48 9.23
N ASN A 206 5.31 -2.42 10.48
CA ASN A 206 4.55 -1.76 11.53
C ASN A 206 4.72 -0.23 11.47
N GLY A 207 3.97 0.52 12.28
CA GLY A 207 4.05 1.99 12.26
C GLY A 207 5.42 2.58 12.60
N ALA A 208 6.15 1.98 13.55
CA ALA A 208 7.50 2.41 13.90
C ALA A 208 8.48 2.18 12.74
N GLU A 209 8.35 1.06 12.03
CA GLU A 209 9.15 0.73 10.84
C GLU A 209 8.84 1.66 9.67
N MET A 210 7.56 2.00 9.45
CA MET A 210 7.18 3.00 8.43
C MET A 210 7.83 4.36 8.70
N SER A 211 7.87 4.81 9.95
CA SER A 211 8.52 6.08 10.29
C SER A 211 10.04 5.99 10.15
N ALA A 212 10.64 4.86 10.55
CA ALA A 212 12.08 4.65 10.43
C ALA A 212 12.57 4.62 8.97
N CYS A 213 11.77 4.13 8.03
CA CYS A 213 12.11 4.14 6.60
C CYS A 213 11.57 5.34 5.81
N GLY A 214 10.92 6.31 6.48
CA GLY A 214 10.43 7.54 5.86
C GLY A 214 9.07 7.43 5.15
N LEU A 215 8.40 6.28 5.19
CA LEU A 215 7.03 6.13 4.67
C LEU A 215 6.00 6.89 5.52
N ALA A 216 6.21 7.00 6.83
CA ALA A 216 5.40 7.84 7.72
C ALA A 216 6.19 9.05 8.21
N THR A 217 5.58 10.24 8.24
CA THR A 217 6.25 11.46 8.73
C THR A 217 6.28 11.54 10.24
N HIS A 218 5.26 11.00 10.90
CA HIS A 218 5.12 11.00 12.36
C HIS A 218 4.69 9.63 12.84
N TYR A 219 5.01 9.32 14.09
CA TYR A 219 4.58 8.14 14.80
C TYR A 219 3.97 8.55 16.13
N SER A 220 2.80 8.01 16.48
CA SER A 220 2.18 8.25 17.78
C SER A 220 1.40 7.03 18.26
N LEU A 221 1.36 6.80 19.56
CA LEU A 221 0.55 5.72 20.12
C LEU A 221 -0.94 5.97 19.84
N HIS A 222 -1.68 4.90 19.50
CA HIS A 222 -3.11 4.95 19.23
C HIS A 222 -3.91 5.66 20.34
N ALA A 223 -3.48 5.55 21.59
CA ALA A 223 -4.11 6.21 22.73
C ALA A 223 -4.11 7.76 22.64
N LYS A 224 -3.16 8.35 21.91
CA LYS A 224 -3.06 9.80 21.67
C LYS A 224 -3.83 10.25 20.43
N LEU A 225 -4.32 9.34 19.59
CA LEU A 225 -5.00 9.69 18.35
C LEU A 225 -6.21 10.62 18.55
N PRO A 226 -7.07 10.45 19.58
CA PRO A 226 -8.14 11.41 19.86
C PRO A 226 -7.63 12.82 20.18
N LEU A 227 -6.49 12.94 20.87
CA LEU A 227 -5.88 14.24 21.18
C LEU A 227 -5.34 14.90 19.91
N ILE A 228 -4.69 14.11 19.04
CA ILE A 228 -4.21 14.58 17.73
C ILE A 228 -5.38 15.10 16.89
N GLU A 229 -6.48 14.34 16.79
CA GLU A 229 -7.68 14.75 16.05
C GLU A 229 -8.34 16.01 16.63
N GLU A 230 -8.33 16.16 17.96
CA GLU A 230 -8.84 17.36 18.62
C GLU A 230 -7.95 18.58 18.30
N GLN A 231 -6.63 18.45 18.38
CA GLN A 231 -5.71 19.57 18.13
C GLN A 231 -5.70 20.00 16.67
N ILE A 232 -5.63 19.04 15.74
CA ILE A 232 -5.72 19.32 14.31
C ILE A 232 -7.03 20.06 13.99
N GLY A 233 -8.14 19.66 14.61
CA GLY A 233 -9.44 20.32 14.42
C GLY A 233 -9.55 21.74 15.00
N LYS A 234 -8.58 22.17 15.82
CA LYS A 234 -8.51 23.53 16.38
C LYS A 234 -7.55 24.45 15.62
N LEU A 235 -6.71 23.89 14.73
CA LEU A 235 -5.81 24.69 13.93
C LEU A 235 -6.60 25.57 12.95
N ASP A 236 -6.21 26.84 12.87
CA ASP A 236 -6.72 27.81 11.92
C ASP A 236 -5.56 28.29 11.05
N THR A 237 -5.12 27.43 10.12
CA THR A 237 -3.93 27.63 9.31
C THR A 237 -3.91 26.69 8.09
N ASP A 238 -3.34 27.19 6.99
CA ASP A 238 -2.93 26.40 5.83
C ASP A 238 -1.41 26.24 5.74
N ASP A 239 -0.65 26.73 6.71
CA ASP A 239 0.81 26.62 6.76
C ASP A 239 1.23 25.21 7.20
N PRO A 240 1.88 24.41 6.33
CA PRO A 240 2.34 23.08 6.69
C PRO A 240 3.30 23.06 7.88
N SER A 241 4.07 24.12 8.12
CA SER A 241 5.02 24.18 9.23
C SER A 241 4.33 24.19 10.60
N VAL A 242 3.18 24.86 10.71
CA VAL A 242 2.37 24.88 11.94
C VAL A 242 1.72 23.52 12.17
N VAL A 243 1.17 22.90 11.11
CA VAL A 243 0.61 21.55 11.18
C VAL A 243 1.68 20.54 11.61
N LYS A 244 2.88 20.63 11.04
CA LYS A 244 4.03 19.78 11.41
C LYS A 244 4.39 19.93 12.89
N ALA A 245 4.56 21.17 13.37
CA ALA A 245 4.89 21.42 14.77
C ALA A 245 3.82 20.86 15.74
N SER A 246 2.54 20.99 15.36
CA SER A 246 1.44 20.41 16.13
C SER A 246 1.51 18.87 16.17
N LEU A 247 1.79 18.21 15.06
CA LEU A 247 1.94 16.75 15.01
C LEU A 247 3.18 16.25 15.80
N GLU A 248 4.27 17.00 15.77
CA GLU A 248 5.51 16.68 16.50
C GLU A 248 5.31 16.69 18.02
N GLU A 249 4.46 17.57 18.55
CA GLU A 249 4.13 17.64 19.99
C GLU A 249 3.54 16.32 20.52
N TYR A 250 2.77 15.60 19.70
CA TYR A 250 2.12 14.34 20.06
C TYR A 250 2.87 13.10 19.57
N SER A 251 4.01 13.30 18.90
CA SER A 251 4.80 12.19 18.39
C SER A 251 5.48 11.43 19.52
N ASP A 252 5.59 10.12 19.36
CA ASP A 252 6.28 9.23 20.27
C ASP A 252 7.65 8.83 19.71
N PRO A 253 8.65 8.58 20.57
CA PRO A 253 9.93 8.05 20.13
C PRO A 253 9.76 6.71 19.42
N ILE A 254 10.53 6.52 18.36
CA ILE A 254 10.53 5.30 17.55
C ILE A 254 11.51 4.32 18.18
N TYR A 255 11.01 3.13 18.54
CA TYR A 255 11.84 2.01 18.97
C TYR A 255 11.67 0.86 17.98
N THR A 256 12.76 0.46 17.33
CA THR A 256 12.81 -0.77 16.52
C THR A 256 13.58 -1.83 17.29
N ASP A 257 13.09 -3.06 17.29
CA ASP A 257 13.79 -4.19 17.90
C ASP A 257 14.74 -4.87 16.89
N ASN A 258 15.57 -5.80 17.37
CA ASN A 258 16.54 -6.54 16.55
C ASN A 258 15.88 -7.43 15.49
N THR A 259 14.57 -7.66 15.55
CA THR A 259 13.82 -8.44 14.57
C THR A 259 13.18 -7.58 13.48
N SER A 260 13.20 -6.25 13.67
CA SER A 260 12.68 -5.28 12.71
C SER A 260 13.36 -5.40 11.36
N ILE A 261 12.58 -5.19 10.30
CA ILE A 261 13.08 -5.19 8.93
C ILE A 261 14.14 -4.11 8.69
N ILE A 262 14.08 -3.01 9.44
CA ILE A 262 15.03 -1.90 9.34
C ILE A 262 16.44 -2.35 9.75
N GLN A 263 16.55 -3.37 10.60
CA GLN A 263 17.83 -3.96 11.01
C GLN A 263 18.38 -4.95 9.96
N ARG A 264 17.67 -5.18 8.85
CA ARG A 264 18.01 -6.17 7.83
C ARG A 264 18.51 -5.55 6.52
N THR A 265 18.73 -4.25 6.49
CA THR A 265 19.13 -3.48 5.30
C THR A 265 20.30 -4.10 4.55
N GLU A 266 21.37 -4.52 5.24
CA GLU A 266 22.52 -5.16 4.56
C GLU A 266 22.19 -6.49 3.87
N THR A 267 21.25 -7.26 4.41
CA THR A 267 20.80 -8.52 3.79
C THR A 267 19.86 -8.22 2.64
N ILE A 268 18.95 -7.26 2.82
CA ILE A 268 18.03 -6.80 1.79
C ILE A 268 18.81 -6.24 0.59
N ASP A 269 19.75 -5.32 0.81
CA ASP A 269 20.51 -4.68 -0.26
C ASP A 269 21.32 -5.68 -1.07
N ARG A 270 21.88 -6.70 -0.40
CA ARG A 270 22.63 -7.77 -1.03
C ARG A 270 21.74 -8.71 -1.84
N CYS A 271 20.62 -9.16 -1.29
CA CYS A 271 19.76 -10.16 -1.96
C CYS A 271 18.82 -9.54 -2.99
N PHE A 272 18.28 -8.34 -2.74
CA PHE A 272 17.34 -7.63 -3.61
C PHE A 272 18.04 -6.63 -4.54
N GLY A 273 19.38 -6.61 -4.55
CA GLY A 273 20.19 -5.75 -5.39
C GLY A 273 20.40 -6.25 -6.82
N HIS A 274 20.10 -7.52 -7.11
CA HIS A 274 20.32 -8.16 -8.41
C HIS A 274 19.29 -7.75 -9.46
N ASP A 275 19.65 -7.96 -10.72
CA ASP A 275 18.92 -7.41 -11.87
C ASP A 275 17.65 -8.15 -12.24
N THR A 276 17.62 -9.45 -11.96
CA THR A 276 16.49 -10.32 -12.26
C THR A 276 15.89 -10.92 -10.98
N VAL A 277 14.63 -11.35 -11.06
CA VAL A 277 13.96 -12.00 -9.92
C VAL A 277 14.62 -13.33 -9.60
N GLU A 278 15.08 -14.04 -10.63
CA GLU A 278 15.83 -15.29 -10.52
C GLU A 278 17.09 -15.11 -9.68
N GLU A 279 17.93 -14.12 -9.99
CA GLU A 279 19.15 -13.84 -9.21
C GLU A 279 18.82 -13.40 -7.76
N ILE A 280 17.70 -12.70 -7.55
CA ILE A 280 17.23 -12.35 -6.20
C ILE A 280 16.87 -13.62 -5.41
N VAL A 281 16.14 -14.54 -6.03
CA VAL A 281 15.76 -15.82 -5.42
C VAL A 281 17.02 -16.63 -5.11
N ASP A 282 17.91 -16.84 -6.08
CA ASP A 282 19.17 -17.57 -5.90
C ASP A 282 20.03 -16.96 -4.78
N SER A 283 20.14 -15.63 -4.73
CA SER A 283 20.90 -14.94 -3.70
C SER A 283 20.31 -15.17 -2.31
N LEU A 284 18.97 -15.16 -2.20
CA LEU A 284 18.28 -15.37 -0.94
C LEU A 284 18.29 -16.85 -0.51
N GLU A 285 18.25 -17.81 -1.44
CA GLU A 285 18.42 -19.24 -1.18
C GLU A 285 19.80 -19.52 -0.59
N ASN A 286 20.84 -18.97 -1.21
CA ASN A 286 22.22 -19.07 -0.71
C ASN A 286 22.35 -18.46 0.69
N GLU A 287 21.75 -17.29 0.91
CA GLU A 287 21.77 -16.62 2.20
C GLU A 287 21.00 -17.40 3.29
N ALA A 288 19.84 -17.98 2.94
CA ALA A 288 19.06 -18.83 3.84
C ALA A 288 19.82 -20.12 4.19
N ALA A 289 20.49 -20.76 3.23
CA ALA A 289 21.30 -21.95 3.46
C ALA A 289 22.51 -21.65 4.37
N ARG A 290 23.16 -20.50 4.15
CA ARG A 290 24.35 -20.06 4.89
C ARG A 290 24.04 -19.66 6.34
N THR A 291 22.98 -18.89 6.55
CA THR A 291 22.66 -18.30 7.86
C THR A 291 21.66 -19.11 8.67
N ARG A 292 20.81 -19.90 7.99
CA ARG A 292 19.60 -20.52 8.56
C ARG A 292 18.67 -19.52 9.23
N ASP A 293 18.69 -18.26 8.79
CA ASP A 293 17.82 -17.21 9.32
C ASP A 293 16.35 -17.51 8.94
N PRO A 294 15.45 -17.62 9.94
CA PRO A 294 14.01 -17.81 9.69
C PRO A 294 13.40 -16.73 8.80
N TRP A 295 13.92 -15.50 8.83
CA TRP A 295 13.43 -14.43 7.97
C TRP A 295 13.70 -14.73 6.50
N CYS A 296 14.94 -15.11 6.14
CA CYS A 296 15.30 -15.47 4.76
C CYS A 296 14.42 -16.61 4.24
N ILE A 297 14.24 -17.67 5.04
CA ILE A 297 13.37 -18.81 4.71
C ILE A 297 11.92 -18.36 4.50
N SER A 298 11.40 -17.49 5.37
CA SER A 298 10.03 -16.98 5.23
C SER A 298 9.85 -16.08 4.01
N THR A 299 10.89 -15.34 3.63
CA THR A 299 10.89 -14.44 2.47
C THR A 299 10.93 -15.24 1.16
N LEU A 300 11.77 -16.27 1.07
CA LEU A 300 11.75 -17.22 -0.07
C LEU A 300 10.38 -17.85 -0.26
N LYS A 301 9.78 -18.33 0.84
CA LYS A 301 8.44 -18.90 0.79
C LYS A 301 7.42 -17.91 0.20
N ARG A 302 7.47 -16.63 0.57
CA ARG A 302 6.59 -15.59 0.01
C ARG A 302 6.82 -15.37 -1.48
N LEU A 303 8.08 -15.36 -1.93
CA LEU A 303 8.42 -15.23 -3.35
C LEU A 303 7.85 -16.41 -4.16
N HIS A 304 7.98 -17.65 -3.66
CA HIS A 304 7.40 -18.82 -4.33
C HIS A 304 5.87 -18.88 -4.30
N GLU A 305 5.21 -18.20 -3.36
CA GLU A 305 3.74 -18.11 -3.30
C GLU A 305 3.16 -17.02 -4.24
N ALA A 306 3.98 -16.11 -4.75
CA ALA A 306 3.58 -15.03 -5.64
C ALA A 306 3.46 -15.49 -7.10
N SER A 307 2.73 -14.73 -7.92
CA SER A 307 2.72 -14.94 -9.38
C SER A 307 4.11 -14.66 -9.96
N PRO A 308 4.73 -15.61 -10.70
CA PRO A 308 6.03 -15.40 -11.33
C PRO A 308 6.07 -14.19 -12.25
N LEU A 309 5.02 -14.00 -13.06
CA LEU A 309 4.90 -12.85 -13.96
C LEU A 309 4.78 -11.55 -13.17
N SER A 310 3.96 -11.55 -12.12
CA SER A 310 3.78 -10.36 -11.26
C SER A 310 5.07 -9.95 -10.55
N LEU A 311 5.92 -10.90 -10.14
CA LEU A 311 7.24 -10.60 -9.58
C LEU A 311 8.13 -9.85 -10.58
N LYS A 312 8.22 -10.34 -11.83
CA LYS A 312 9.05 -9.68 -12.86
C LYS A 312 8.52 -8.30 -13.23
N VAL A 313 7.19 -8.17 -13.39
CA VAL A 313 6.53 -6.88 -13.66
C VAL A 313 6.74 -5.90 -12.51
N ALA A 314 6.62 -6.36 -11.25
CA ALA A 314 6.84 -5.53 -10.08
C ALA A 314 8.29 -5.03 -10.00
N LEU A 315 9.29 -5.90 -10.16
CA LEU A 315 10.71 -5.52 -10.12
C LEU A 315 11.01 -4.41 -11.14
N ARG A 316 10.56 -4.58 -12.39
CA ARG A 316 10.72 -3.58 -13.43
C ARG A 316 10.02 -2.27 -13.08
N SER A 317 8.77 -2.33 -12.63
CA SER A 317 7.98 -1.14 -12.27
C SER A 317 8.65 -0.30 -11.17
N ILE A 318 9.11 -0.94 -10.08
CA ILE A 318 9.81 -0.23 -9.00
C ILE A 318 11.11 0.42 -9.51
N ARG A 319 11.90 -0.31 -10.30
CA ARG A 319 13.18 0.19 -10.82
C ARG A 319 13.01 1.38 -11.75
N GLU A 320 12.06 1.32 -12.68
CA GLU A 320 11.73 2.45 -13.56
C GLU A 320 11.13 3.64 -12.78
N GLY A 321 10.31 3.37 -11.75
CA GLY A 321 9.69 4.41 -10.90
C GLY A 321 10.69 5.28 -10.12
N ARG A 322 11.93 4.80 -9.95
CA ARG A 322 13.03 5.54 -9.31
C ARG A 322 13.40 6.82 -10.07
N PHE A 323 13.12 6.87 -11.38
CA PHE A 323 13.48 7.98 -12.26
C PHE A 323 12.27 8.77 -12.79
N GLN A 324 11.09 8.51 -12.25
CA GLN A 324 9.83 9.10 -12.73
C GLN A 324 9.12 9.93 -11.66
N THR A 325 8.33 10.91 -12.10
CA THR A 325 7.41 11.66 -11.22
C THR A 325 6.22 10.80 -10.82
N LEU A 326 5.47 11.22 -9.79
CA LEU A 326 4.26 10.53 -9.36
C LEU A 326 3.25 10.36 -10.51
N GLY A 327 3.02 11.42 -11.29
CA GLY A 327 2.12 11.36 -12.45
C GLY A 327 2.59 10.36 -13.51
N GLN A 328 3.88 10.32 -13.81
CA GLN A 328 4.44 9.34 -14.76
C GLN A 328 4.29 7.90 -14.26
N CYS A 329 4.53 7.66 -12.96
CA CYS A 329 4.31 6.35 -12.35
C CYS A 329 2.84 5.94 -12.43
N LEU A 330 1.90 6.83 -12.08
CA LEU A 330 0.46 6.52 -12.11
C LEU A 330 -0.05 6.23 -13.53
N ILE A 331 0.42 6.98 -14.54
CA ILE A 331 0.06 6.73 -15.94
C ILE A 331 0.57 5.35 -16.38
N ARG A 332 1.82 5.01 -16.07
CA ARG A 332 2.38 3.69 -16.38
C ARG A 332 1.62 2.58 -15.64
N GLU A 333 1.40 2.74 -14.34
CA GLU A 333 0.68 1.76 -13.55
C GLU A 333 -0.75 1.56 -14.05
N TYR A 334 -1.42 2.62 -14.54
CA TYR A 334 -2.77 2.52 -15.12
C TYR A 334 -2.75 1.63 -16.36
N ARG A 335 -1.79 1.86 -17.26
CA ARG A 335 -1.57 1.00 -18.42
C ARG A 335 -1.32 -0.45 -18.02
N MET A 336 -0.39 -0.67 -17.09
CA MET A 336 -0.06 -2.01 -16.58
C MET A 336 -1.30 -2.70 -15.97
N SER A 337 -2.13 -1.94 -15.26
CA SER A 337 -3.35 -2.46 -14.62
C SER A 337 -4.35 -2.95 -15.66
N LEU A 338 -4.59 -2.16 -16.72
CA LEU A 338 -5.48 -2.53 -17.81
C LEU A 338 -4.93 -3.71 -18.61
N GLN A 339 -3.64 -3.71 -18.94
CA GLN A 339 -2.99 -4.82 -19.64
C GLN A 339 -3.11 -6.13 -18.85
N GLY A 340 -2.81 -6.11 -17.54
CA GLY A 340 -2.91 -7.28 -16.67
C GLY A 340 -4.34 -7.76 -16.42
N MET A 341 -5.33 -6.86 -16.41
CA MET A 341 -6.74 -7.24 -16.22
C MET A 341 -7.48 -7.62 -17.51
N SER A 342 -6.90 -7.33 -18.69
CA SER A 342 -7.49 -7.61 -20.01
C SER A 342 -7.65 -9.11 -20.32
N LYS A 343 -6.95 -9.99 -19.59
CA LYS A 343 -6.79 -11.43 -19.85
C LYS A 343 -6.07 -11.79 -21.15
N GLN A 344 -5.47 -10.83 -21.85
CA GLN A 344 -4.68 -11.12 -23.05
C GLN A 344 -3.33 -11.75 -22.71
N ILE A 345 -2.73 -11.34 -21.58
CA ILE A 345 -1.39 -11.77 -21.15
C ILE A 345 -1.48 -12.96 -20.17
N THR A 346 -2.35 -12.83 -19.17
CA THR A 346 -2.49 -13.80 -18.06
C THR A 346 -3.87 -13.68 -17.43
N ASN A 347 -4.29 -14.72 -16.70
CA ASN A 347 -5.47 -14.71 -15.82
C ASN A 347 -5.10 -14.67 -14.33
N ASP A 348 -3.82 -14.44 -14.00
CA ASP A 348 -3.29 -14.49 -12.64
C ASP A 348 -4.04 -13.61 -11.65
N PHE A 349 -4.42 -12.38 -12.02
CA PHE A 349 -5.21 -11.51 -11.12
C PHE A 349 -6.52 -12.18 -10.67
N CYS A 350 -7.27 -12.75 -11.61
CA CYS A 350 -8.54 -13.40 -11.31
C CYS A 350 -8.35 -14.69 -10.47
N GLU A 351 -7.26 -15.41 -10.71
CA GLU A 351 -6.90 -16.63 -9.99
C GLU A 351 -6.40 -16.34 -8.58
N GLY A 352 -5.55 -15.34 -8.40
CA GLY A 352 -5.02 -14.93 -7.11
C GLY A 352 -6.12 -14.37 -6.20
N VAL A 353 -7.01 -13.53 -6.74
CA VAL A 353 -8.18 -13.05 -6.00
C VAL A 353 -9.12 -14.22 -5.65
N ARG A 354 -9.32 -15.20 -6.55
CA ARG A 354 -10.09 -16.41 -6.24
C ARG A 354 -9.46 -17.15 -5.05
N ALA A 355 -8.20 -17.53 -5.17
CA ALA A 355 -7.49 -18.37 -4.21
C ALA A 355 -7.37 -17.73 -2.82
N ARG A 356 -7.15 -16.40 -2.74
CA ARG A 356 -6.89 -15.72 -1.46
C ARG A 356 -8.12 -15.10 -0.80
N LEU A 357 -9.13 -14.68 -1.58
CA LEU A 357 -10.22 -13.85 -1.05
C LEU A 357 -11.61 -14.44 -1.23
N VAL A 358 -11.85 -15.18 -2.33
CA VAL A 358 -13.15 -15.80 -2.61
C VAL A 358 -13.20 -17.20 -2.00
N ASP A 359 -12.38 -18.12 -2.52
CA ASP A 359 -12.40 -19.53 -2.12
C ASP A 359 -11.53 -19.75 -0.87
N LYS A 360 -10.49 -18.92 -0.70
CA LYS A 360 -9.57 -18.95 0.44
C LYS A 360 -8.86 -20.30 0.61
N ASP A 361 -8.54 -20.96 -0.50
CA ASP A 361 -7.74 -22.19 -0.53
C ASP A 361 -6.23 -21.92 -0.41
N PHE A 362 -5.80 -20.67 -0.68
CA PHE A 362 -4.40 -20.24 -0.71
C PHE A 362 -3.53 -21.07 -1.66
N ALA A 363 -4.12 -21.64 -2.72
CA ALA A 363 -3.46 -22.48 -3.71
C ALA A 363 -3.74 -21.96 -5.13
N PRO A 364 -3.25 -20.75 -5.49
CA PRO A 364 -3.41 -20.20 -6.81
C PRO A 364 -2.66 -21.02 -7.87
N LYS A 365 -3.27 -21.16 -9.05
CA LYS A 365 -2.69 -21.81 -10.22
C LYS A 365 -2.19 -20.76 -11.21
N TRP A 366 -0.98 -20.28 -10.96
CA TRP A 366 -0.36 -19.25 -11.81
C TRP A 366 -0.09 -19.75 -13.22
N ASP A 367 -0.28 -18.84 -14.18
CA ASP A 367 0.05 -19.04 -15.59
C ASP A 367 0.79 -17.78 -16.10
N PRO A 368 2.13 -17.84 -16.22
CA PRO A 368 2.97 -19.04 -16.19
C PRO A 368 3.29 -19.53 -14.75
N PRO A 369 3.56 -20.84 -14.56
CA PRO A 369 3.72 -21.46 -13.24
C PRO A 369 5.09 -21.27 -12.59
N SER A 370 6.11 -20.81 -13.33
CA SER A 370 7.47 -20.59 -12.80
C SER A 370 8.16 -19.38 -13.45
N LEU A 371 9.24 -18.89 -12.84
CA LEU A 371 9.98 -17.70 -13.31
C LEU A 371 10.59 -17.94 -14.69
N GLU A 372 11.10 -19.13 -14.95
CA GLU A 372 11.77 -19.53 -16.20
C GLU A 372 10.80 -19.55 -17.39
N GLN A 373 9.50 -19.73 -17.11
CA GLN A 373 8.45 -19.76 -18.12
C GLN A 373 7.87 -18.37 -18.42
N VAL A 374 8.25 -17.34 -17.65
CA VAL A 374 7.89 -15.95 -17.95
C VAL A 374 8.82 -15.43 -19.05
N SER A 375 8.27 -15.21 -20.25
CA SER A 375 9.01 -14.59 -21.35
C SER A 375 9.14 -13.07 -21.16
N ASN A 376 10.16 -12.47 -21.81
CA ASN A 376 10.31 -11.01 -21.82
C ASN A 376 9.11 -10.33 -22.48
N ASP A 377 8.55 -10.91 -23.55
CA ASP A 377 7.38 -10.38 -24.24
C ASP A 377 6.16 -10.25 -23.31
N MET A 378 5.94 -11.23 -22.42
CA MET A 378 4.86 -11.14 -21.42
C MET A 378 5.05 -9.94 -20.48
N VAL A 379 6.29 -9.68 -20.07
CA VAL A 379 6.62 -8.51 -19.23
C VAL A 379 6.47 -7.23 -20.05
N ASP A 380 7.01 -7.16 -21.27
CA ASP A 380 6.96 -5.98 -22.15
C ASP A 380 5.54 -5.56 -22.50
N GLN A 381 4.60 -6.51 -22.65
CA GLN A 381 3.19 -6.23 -22.92
C GLN A 381 2.53 -5.41 -21.80
N TYR A 382 2.90 -5.58 -20.53
CA TYR A 382 2.39 -4.74 -19.44
C TYR A 382 2.75 -3.25 -19.61
N PHE A 383 3.89 -2.96 -20.24
CA PHE A 383 4.42 -1.61 -20.40
C PHE A 383 4.12 -1.03 -21.79
N SER A 384 3.58 -1.84 -22.69
CA SER A 384 3.26 -1.46 -24.07
C SER A 384 2.02 -0.55 -24.12
N PRO A 385 2.01 0.46 -25.02
CA PRO A 385 0.88 1.38 -25.16
C PRO A 385 -0.47 0.67 -25.26
N LEU A 386 -1.51 1.29 -24.71
CA LEU A 386 -2.87 0.75 -24.78
C LEU A 386 -3.38 0.75 -26.22
N ASP A 387 -4.06 -0.33 -26.61
CA ASP A 387 -4.72 -0.45 -27.91
C ASP A 387 -6.10 0.24 -27.90
N GLU A 388 -6.78 0.26 -29.05
CA GLU A 388 -8.12 0.86 -29.17
C GLU A 388 -9.15 0.22 -28.23
N ASN A 389 -8.98 -1.06 -27.87
CA ASN A 389 -9.90 -1.77 -26.98
C ASN A 389 -9.75 -1.33 -25.51
N LEU A 390 -8.51 -1.13 -25.06
CA LEU A 390 -8.19 -0.64 -23.71
C LEU A 390 -8.34 0.88 -23.58
N GLY A 391 -8.48 1.60 -24.71
CA GLY A 391 -8.79 3.01 -24.74
C GLY A 391 -7.58 3.91 -24.40
N PRO A 392 -7.82 5.19 -24.11
CA PRO A 392 -6.74 6.15 -23.93
C PRO A 392 -5.98 5.92 -22.61
N GLU A 393 -4.75 6.43 -22.60
CA GLU A 393 -3.93 6.56 -21.39
C GLU A 393 -4.62 7.40 -20.31
N LEU A 394 -4.14 7.27 -19.07
CA LEU A 394 -4.61 8.10 -17.98
C LEU A 394 -4.24 9.57 -18.24
N GLU A 395 -5.24 10.43 -18.30
CA GLU A 395 -5.05 11.88 -18.37
C GLU A 395 -5.02 12.47 -16.97
N LEU A 396 -3.92 13.15 -16.64
CA LEU A 396 -3.74 13.86 -15.37
C LEU A 396 -3.60 15.37 -15.63
N PRO A 397 -4.13 16.23 -14.74
CA PRO A 397 -3.99 17.68 -14.89
C PRO A 397 -2.53 18.10 -15.01
N THR A 398 -2.19 18.86 -16.06
CA THR A 398 -0.89 19.51 -16.20
C THR A 398 -0.79 20.65 -15.19
N THR A 399 0.30 20.68 -14.42
CA THR A 399 0.58 21.78 -13.49
C THR A 399 0.96 23.02 -14.30
N THR A 400 0.00 23.87 -14.65
CA THR A 400 0.30 25.17 -15.27
C THR A 400 0.94 26.11 -14.26
N SER A 401 2.08 26.67 -14.65
CA SER A 401 2.97 27.57 -13.91
C SER A 401 2.37 28.97 -13.64
N GLY A 402 1.20 29.04 -12.98
CA GLY A 402 0.50 30.30 -12.68
C GLY A 402 0.05 30.45 -11.22
N GLY A 403 0.00 29.37 -10.46
CA GLY A 403 -0.09 29.38 -8.99
C GLY A 403 0.99 28.44 -8.49
N THR A 404 1.77 28.88 -7.50
CA THR A 404 3.02 28.25 -7.04
C THR A 404 2.84 26.78 -6.63
N ARG A 405 2.83 25.85 -7.60
CA ARG A 405 2.97 24.40 -7.40
C ARG A 405 4.46 24.08 -7.31
N ILE A 406 5.07 24.41 -6.17
CA ILE A 406 6.42 23.94 -5.87
C ILE A 406 6.33 22.44 -5.55
N THR A 407 6.71 21.61 -6.51
CA THR A 407 7.01 20.19 -6.25
C THR A 407 8.32 20.10 -5.46
N ASN A 408 8.32 20.50 -4.20
CA ASN A 408 9.37 20.12 -3.26
C ASN A 408 9.01 18.72 -2.71
N GLN A 409 9.01 17.71 -3.58
CA GLN A 409 8.98 16.31 -3.14
C GLN A 409 10.41 15.81 -2.87
N SER A 410 11.17 16.59 -2.09
CA SER A 410 12.45 16.19 -1.49
C SER A 410 12.27 15.49 -0.14
N GLY A 411 11.03 15.25 0.29
CA GLY A 411 10.68 14.66 1.60
C GLY A 411 10.75 13.12 1.69
N LEU A 412 11.24 12.44 0.66
CA LEU A 412 11.68 11.04 0.73
C LEU A 412 13.20 11.03 0.57
N LYS A 413 13.92 11.46 1.61
CA LYS A 413 15.37 11.30 1.73
C LYS A 413 15.70 10.69 3.07
#